data_AF-A0A2V6A1P8-F1
#
_entry.id   AF-A0A2V6A1P8-F1
#
_cell.length_a   1.000
_cell.length_b   1.000
_cell.length_c   1.000
_cell.angle_alpha   90.00
_cell.angle_beta   90.00
_cell.angle_gamma   90.00
#
_symmetry.space_group_name_H-M   'P 1'
#
loop_
_entity.id
_entity.type
_entity.pdbx_description
1 polymer ?
#
loop_
_entity_poly.entity_id
_entity_poly.type
_entity_poly.pdbx_seq_one_letter_code
_entity_poly.pdbx_strand_id
1 'polypeptide(L)'
;MIFLDTLGIFFGKSVAAENSTQTQTKKPKILTKKDPNMKQSIKLKTTTLLVIPLVLACFALLPRAQAATPELLPAPAPDGFYNGFNTAEGFNALFSLTSGTFNTALGFKALRADTSGGSNTAVGAQALLHNNLGGYNTAVGENALVFNTGGSFNMALGQGALASNLIGNNNTAMGFQALNHNTVDDNTAVGFSALFSNTTGDDNTATGIVALNSNTIGFNNTALGGQSLQTNTESGNNTAVGWNALQFSDADPTGDPSTAVGSFALQHNTIGERNNAFGFKALQTNIDGGVIRPSVMKRGSTLPAVMAIPLSAKVPAKPPL
;
A
#
# COMPACT_ATOMS: atom_id res chain seq x y z
N MET A 1 -34.12 -10.35 17.95
CA MET A 1 -34.66 -10.57 19.31
C MET A 1 -34.32 -9.32 20.11
N ILE A 2 -35.21 -8.40 20.49
CA ILE A 2 -36.67 -8.34 20.63
C ILE A 2 -37.00 -6.85 20.42
N PHE A 3 -37.64 -6.45 19.32
CA PHE A 3 -38.26 -5.12 19.14
C PHE A 3 -38.96 -5.12 17.78
N LEU A 4 -40.10 -5.83 17.67
CA LEU A 4 -41.03 -5.69 16.52
C LEU A 4 -42.44 -6.28 16.79
N ASP A 5 -42.70 -6.93 17.92
CA ASP A 5 -43.98 -7.63 18.18
C ASP A 5 -45.04 -6.82 18.96
N THR A 6 -45.17 -5.50 18.75
CA THR A 6 -46.22 -4.73 19.48
C THR A 6 -46.95 -3.66 18.67
N LEU A 7 -47.00 -3.78 17.35
CA LEU A 7 -47.82 -2.91 16.49
C LEU A 7 -48.99 -3.63 15.78
N GLY A 8 -49.20 -4.93 16.03
CA GLY A 8 -50.14 -5.77 15.27
C GLY A 8 -51.57 -5.90 15.82
N ILE A 9 -51.96 -5.15 16.85
CA ILE A 9 -53.29 -5.30 17.48
C ILE A 9 -54.01 -3.96 17.40
N PHE A 10 -54.73 -3.66 16.30
CA PHE A 10 -55.97 -2.84 16.33
C PHE A 10 -56.70 -2.68 14.99
N PHE A 11 -56.17 -3.15 13.85
CA PHE A 11 -56.89 -3.10 12.57
C PHE A 11 -57.30 -4.49 12.10
N GLY A 12 -58.53 -4.89 12.44
CA GLY A 12 -59.14 -6.13 11.99
C GLY A 12 -60.65 -6.01 11.82
N LYS A 13 -61.07 -6.01 10.54
CA LYS A 13 -62.37 -6.41 9.98
C LYS A 13 -63.59 -5.50 10.21
N SER A 14 -64.09 -4.88 9.14
CA SER A 14 -65.29 -5.40 8.45
C SER A 14 -65.63 -4.54 7.21
N VAL A 15 -65.53 -5.15 6.02
CA VAL A 15 -66.14 -4.67 4.76
C VAL A 15 -66.92 -5.85 4.18
N ALA A 16 -68.24 -5.71 4.09
CA ALA A 16 -69.22 -6.43 3.27
C ALA A 16 -70.61 -5.89 3.68
N ALA A 17 -71.65 -5.70 2.86
CA ALA A 17 -71.86 -5.68 1.42
C ALA A 17 -73.26 -5.06 1.16
N GLU A 18 -73.44 -4.46 -0.01
CA GLU A 18 -74.66 -4.42 -0.87
C GLU A 18 -75.97 -3.68 -0.50
N ASN A 19 -76.28 -2.71 -1.38
CA ASN A 19 -77.52 -2.44 -2.15
C ASN A 19 -78.93 -2.53 -1.51
N SER A 20 -79.66 -1.41 -1.51
CA SER A 20 -80.70 -1.08 -2.54
C SER A 20 -81.81 -0.10 -2.06
N THR A 21 -82.19 0.80 -2.98
CA THR A 21 -83.51 1.42 -3.23
C THR A 21 -84.15 2.51 -2.33
N GLN A 22 -84.31 3.67 -3.00
CA GLN A 22 -85.51 4.54 -3.10
C GLN A 22 -85.81 5.64 -2.07
N THR A 23 -85.59 6.88 -2.55
CA THR A 23 -86.51 8.03 -2.58
C THR A 23 -87.62 8.12 -1.52
N GLN A 24 -87.62 9.22 -0.74
CA GLN A 24 -88.75 10.16 -0.77
C GLN A 24 -88.45 11.52 -0.12
N THR A 25 -89.08 12.51 -0.75
CA THR A 25 -89.18 13.95 -0.53
C THR A 25 -89.60 14.40 0.87
N LYS A 26 -89.02 15.51 1.37
CA LYS A 26 -89.73 16.75 1.83
C LYS A 26 -88.82 17.67 2.66
N LYS A 27 -88.57 18.89 2.16
CA LYS A 27 -88.46 20.13 2.97
C LYS A 27 -89.86 20.80 2.94
N PRO A 28 -90.22 21.77 3.80
CA PRO A 28 -89.54 22.30 4.99
C PRO A 28 -90.47 22.48 6.22
N LYS A 29 -89.93 22.73 7.43
CA LYS A 29 -90.51 23.71 8.38
C LYS A 29 -89.55 24.02 9.52
N ILE A 30 -89.32 25.33 9.71
CA ILE A 30 -88.61 25.92 10.84
C ILE A 30 -89.52 25.79 12.05
N LEU A 31 -89.05 25.15 13.13
CA LEU A 31 -89.55 25.39 14.47
C LEU A 31 -88.38 25.35 15.47
N THR A 32 -88.29 26.44 16.20
CA THR A 32 -87.38 26.77 17.29
C THR A 32 -87.34 25.70 18.38
N LYS A 33 -86.17 25.14 18.66
CA LYS A 33 -85.80 24.72 20.02
C LYS A 33 -84.30 24.86 20.22
N LYS A 34 -83.97 25.63 21.25
CA LYS A 34 -82.64 25.93 21.74
C LYS A 34 -82.10 24.69 22.46
N ASP A 35 -81.19 23.95 21.84
CA ASP A 35 -80.37 22.96 22.55
C ASP A 35 -78.97 23.57 22.79
N PRO A 36 -78.62 23.87 24.05
CA PRO A 36 -77.26 24.21 24.41
C PRO A 36 -76.46 22.91 24.58
N ASN A 37 -75.18 22.96 24.23
CA ASN A 37 -74.14 21.94 24.45
C ASN A 37 -73.84 20.99 23.28
N MET A 38 -72.84 21.38 22.49
CA MET A 38 -71.87 20.41 21.99
C MET A 38 -70.46 21.04 21.99
N LYS A 39 -69.90 21.27 23.18
CA LYS A 39 -68.43 21.24 23.32
C LYS A 39 -68.08 19.78 23.53
N GLN A 40 -67.65 19.10 22.47
CA GLN A 40 -67.00 17.79 22.61
C GLN A 40 -65.61 18.04 23.21
N SER A 41 -65.54 18.04 24.54
CA SER A 41 -64.30 18.03 25.28
C SER A 41 -63.60 16.69 25.03
N ILE A 42 -62.47 16.70 24.32
CA ILE A 42 -61.59 15.54 24.23
C ILE A 42 -61.14 15.21 25.67
N LYS A 43 -61.74 14.17 26.26
CA LYS A 43 -61.32 13.67 27.59
C LYS A 43 -60.01 12.91 27.39
N LEU A 44 -58.90 13.62 27.53
CA LEU A 44 -57.57 13.00 27.62
C LEU A 44 -57.56 12.13 28.89
N LYS A 45 -57.49 10.81 28.73
CA LYS A 45 -57.39 9.89 29.87
C LYS A 45 -56.13 10.24 30.67
N THR A 46 -56.20 10.22 31.99
CA THR A 46 -55.10 10.58 32.90
C THR A 46 -53.80 9.82 32.59
N THR A 47 -53.90 8.61 32.05
CA THR A 47 -52.79 7.81 31.54
C THR A 47 -52.08 8.45 30.33
N THR A 48 -52.81 9.06 29.40
CA THR A 48 -52.23 9.78 28.25
C THR A 48 -51.56 11.08 28.68
N LEU A 49 -52.05 11.71 29.76
CA LEU A 49 -51.52 12.96 30.29
C LEU A 49 -50.19 12.78 31.05
N LEU A 50 -49.89 11.55 31.52
CA LEU A 50 -48.63 11.17 32.16
C LEU A 50 -47.58 10.67 31.16
N VAL A 51 -48.00 10.05 30.05
CA VAL A 51 -47.08 9.51 29.04
C VAL A 51 -46.36 10.63 28.27
N ILE A 52 -47.05 11.73 27.96
CA ILE A 52 -46.44 12.87 27.24
C ILE A 52 -45.27 13.49 28.02
N PRO A 53 -45.41 13.89 29.30
CA PRO A 53 -44.29 14.43 30.07
C PRO A 53 -43.21 13.39 30.35
N LEU A 54 -43.56 12.10 30.47
CA LEU A 54 -42.56 11.03 30.62
C LEU A 54 -41.71 10.87 29.36
N VAL A 55 -42.33 10.89 28.17
CA VAL A 55 -41.62 10.84 26.88
C VAL A 55 -40.75 12.10 26.72
N LEU A 56 -41.27 13.28 27.04
CA LEU A 56 -40.49 14.52 27.01
C LEU A 56 -39.32 14.51 28.01
N ALA A 57 -39.51 13.94 29.20
CA ALA A 57 -38.45 13.75 30.19
C ALA A 57 -37.41 12.72 29.71
N CYS A 58 -37.82 11.65 29.03
CA CYS A 58 -36.92 10.72 28.37
C CYS A 58 -36.09 11.43 27.28
N PHE A 59 -36.70 12.29 26.46
CA PHE A 59 -35.96 13.10 25.48
C PHE A 59 -35.03 14.14 26.13
N ALA A 60 -35.37 14.64 27.33
CA ALA A 60 -34.53 15.56 28.09
C ALA A 60 -33.37 14.87 28.84
N LEU A 61 -33.52 13.59 29.18
CA LEU A 61 -32.53 12.77 29.89
C LEU A 61 -31.66 11.90 28.96
N LEU A 62 -32.00 11.80 27.67
CA LEU A 62 -31.09 11.24 26.67
C LEU A 62 -29.80 12.07 26.71
N PRO A 63 -28.61 11.47 26.95
CA PRO A 63 -27.37 12.19 26.77
C PRO A 63 -27.39 12.73 25.35
N ARG A 64 -27.23 14.05 25.23
CA ARG A 64 -27.10 14.79 23.98
C ARG A 64 -26.46 13.90 22.92
N ALA A 65 -27.28 13.36 22.01
CA ALA A 65 -26.81 12.93 20.70
C ALA A 65 -26.52 14.23 19.93
N GLN A 66 -25.52 14.95 20.39
CA GLN A 66 -24.92 16.05 19.67
C GLN A 66 -24.16 15.39 18.52
N ALA A 67 -24.65 15.60 17.30
CA ALA A 67 -23.72 15.72 16.18
C ALA A 67 -22.68 16.75 16.63
N ALA A 68 -21.40 16.37 16.58
CA ALA A 68 -20.27 17.06 17.19
C ALA A 68 -20.43 18.58 17.18
N THR A 69 -20.48 19.18 18.38
CA THR A 69 -20.44 20.64 18.52
C THR A 69 -19.06 21.16 18.10
N PRO A 70 -19.00 22.36 17.49
CA PRO A 70 -17.75 22.92 16.99
C PRO A 70 -16.99 23.59 18.14
N GLU A 71 -16.01 22.92 18.74
CA GLU A 71 -14.91 23.62 19.44
C GLU A 71 -13.71 22.69 19.70
N LEU A 72 -12.52 23.21 19.35
CA LEU A 72 -11.18 22.60 19.33
C LEU A 72 -10.88 21.59 18.19
N LEU A 73 -10.38 22.16 17.08
CA LEU A 73 -9.81 21.52 15.89
C LEU A 73 -10.88 20.78 15.07
N PRO A 74 -10.97 20.99 13.74
CA PRO A 74 -12.08 20.44 12.99
C PRO A 74 -11.85 18.93 12.94
N ALA A 75 -12.53 18.16 13.79
CA ALA A 75 -12.80 16.78 13.49
C ALA A 75 -13.79 16.84 12.31
N PRO A 76 -13.34 16.62 11.07
CA PRO A 76 -14.25 16.66 9.95
C PRO A 76 -15.26 15.53 10.13
N ALA A 77 -16.46 15.78 9.61
CA ALA A 77 -17.55 14.82 9.67
C ALA A 77 -17.11 13.47 9.05
N PRO A 78 -17.76 12.36 9.43
CA PRO A 78 -17.51 11.02 8.86
C PRO A 78 -17.58 10.92 7.33
N ASP A 79 -17.97 11.98 6.63
CA ASP A 79 -18.25 12.04 5.21
C ASP A 79 -18.27 13.49 4.66
N GLY A 80 -17.38 14.42 5.07
CA GLY A 80 -17.56 15.80 4.58
C GLY A 80 -16.46 16.84 4.76
N PHE A 81 -15.72 17.02 3.67
CA PHE A 81 -14.93 18.20 3.27
C PHE A 81 -13.73 18.56 4.15
N TYR A 82 -12.60 17.94 3.85
CA TYR A 82 -11.30 18.47 4.25
C TYR A 82 -10.89 19.58 3.28
N ASN A 83 -10.43 20.72 3.81
CA ASN A 83 -9.89 21.82 3.01
C ASN A 83 -8.79 21.33 2.07
N GLY A 84 -8.62 21.97 0.91
CA GLY A 84 -7.53 21.63 0.00
C GLY A 84 -7.76 20.35 -0.80
N PHE A 85 -9.02 19.91 -0.98
CA PHE A 85 -9.36 18.69 -1.73
C PHE A 85 -8.78 17.42 -1.13
N ASN A 86 -8.69 17.36 0.21
CA ASN A 86 -8.24 16.17 0.91
C ASN A 86 -9.44 15.23 1.21
N THR A 87 -9.15 13.94 1.35
CA THR A 87 -10.09 12.90 1.78
C THR A 87 -9.44 12.15 2.92
N ALA A 88 -10.10 12.01 4.07
CA ALA A 88 -9.62 11.15 5.15
C ALA A 88 -10.74 10.32 5.77
N GLU A 89 -10.44 9.05 6.01
CA GLU A 89 -11.36 8.06 6.54
C GLU A 89 -10.58 7.12 7.46
N GLY A 90 -10.98 7.05 8.74
CA GLY A 90 -10.31 6.25 9.76
C GLY A 90 -9.79 7.08 10.93
N PHE A 91 -9.62 6.43 12.08
CA PHE A 91 -9.24 7.11 13.31
C PHE A 91 -7.85 7.76 13.18
N ASN A 92 -7.79 9.08 13.41
CA ASN A 92 -6.61 9.93 13.28
C ASN A 92 -5.98 9.97 11.87
N ALA A 93 -6.75 9.73 10.81
CA ALA A 93 -6.31 10.03 9.45
C ALA A 93 -6.15 11.55 9.25
N LEU A 94 -5.06 12.01 8.63
CA LEU A 94 -4.74 13.44 8.40
C LEU A 94 -4.81 14.36 9.65
N PHE A 95 -4.57 13.83 10.84
CA PHE A 95 -4.76 14.54 12.11
C PHE A 95 -3.95 15.85 12.24
N SER A 96 -2.72 15.88 11.73
CA SER A 96 -1.82 17.03 11.86
C SER A 96 -1.85 18.00 10.68
N LEU A 97 -2.77 17.84 9.72
CA LEU A 97 -2.77 18.61 8.48
C LEU A 97 -3.05 20.10 8.73
N THR A 98 -2.16 20.96 8.23
CA THR A 98 -2.29 22.43 8.36
C THR A 98 -2.55 23.14 7.04
N SER A 99 -1.82 22.76 5.97
CA SER A 99 -1.85 23.47 4.68
C SER A 99 -1.69 22.56 3.44
N GLY A 100 -1.45 21.26 3.64
CA GLY A 100 -1.33 20.29 2.54
C GLY A 100 -2.65 20.07 1.78
N THR A 101 -2.55 19.69 0.50
CA THR A 101 -3.69 19.60 -0.43
C THR A 101 -3.65 18.32 -1.25
N PHE A 102 -4.80 17.87 -1.74
CA PHE A 102 -4.95 16.69 -2.62
C PHE A 102 -4.48 15.36 -2.01
N ASN A 103 -4.55 15.21 -0.69
CA ASN A 103 -4.20 13.98 0.02
C ASN A 103 -5.42 13.07 0.20
N THR A 104 -5.24 11.76 0.02
CA THR A 104 -6.22 10.73 0.34
C THR A 104 -5.67 9.84 1.44
N ALA A 105 -6.36 9.71 2.57
CA ALA A 105 -5.91 8.93 3.72
C ALA A 105 -7.01 7.99 4.22
N LEU A 106 -6.94 6.71 3.89
CA LEU A 106 -7.90 5.68 4.27
C LEU A 106 -7.23 4.66 5.20
N GLY A 107 -7.53 4.71 6.50
CA GLY A 107 -7.04 3.74 7.48
C GLY A 107 -6.69 4.35 8.83
N PHE A 108 -6.48 3.48 9.83
CA PHE A 108 -6.03 3.90 11.17
C PHE A 108 -4.70 4.64 11.08
N LYS A 109 -4.68 5.93 11.44
CA LYS A 109 -3.50 6.81 11.41
C LYS A 109 -2.83 6.97 10.03
N ALA A 110 -3.56 6.79 8.93
CA ALA A 110 -3.04 7.09 7.59
C ALA A 110 -2.70 8.58 7.46
N LEU A 111 -1.50 8.93 6.97
CA LEU A 111 -1.01 10.31 6.84
C LEU A 111 -1.15 11.16 8.12
N ARG A 112 -1.09 10.55 9.31
CA ARG A 112 -1.38 11.26 10.57
C ARG A 112 -0.49 12.48 10.80
N ALA A 113 0.80 12.39 10.48
CA ALA A 113 1.78 13.44 10.78
C ALA A 113 1.97 14.47 9.66
N ASP A 114 1.21 14.37 8.55
CA ASP A 114 1.35 15.28 7.42
C ASP A 114 0.90 16.68 7.80
N THR A 115 1.78 17.67 7.64
CA THR A 115 1.47 19.07 7.98
C THR A 115 1.23 19.92 6.74
N SER A 116 2.08 19.76 5.72
CA SER A 116 2.08 20.58 4.49
C SER A 116 2.33 19.79 3.20
N GLY A 117 2.60 18.47 3.29
CA GLY A 117 2.74 17.61 2.12
C GLY A 117 1.44 17.55 1.31
N GLY A 118 1.57 17.36 0.00
CA GLY A 118 0.42 17.36 -0.91
C GLY A 118 0.47 16.23 -1.93
N SER A 119 -0.69 15.92 -2.50
CA SER A 119 -0.85 14.89 -3.53
C SER A 119 -0.43 13.49 -3.09
N ASN A 120 -0.60 13.17 -1.80
CA ASN A 120 -0.29 11.85 -1.25
C ASN A 120 -1.53 10.94 -1.22
N THR A 121 -1.38 9.66 -1.54
CA THR A 121 -2.41 8.63 -1.35
C THR A 121 -1.92 7.62 -0.32
N ALA A 122 -2.63 7.43 0.78
CA ALA A 122 -2.33 6.49 1.85
C ALA A 122 -3.54 5.60 2.13
N VAL A 123 -3.42 4.30 1.88
CA VAL A 123 -4.49 3.32 2.09
C VAL A 123 -3.95 2.15 2.91
N GLY A 124 -4.41 2.00 4.15
CA GLY A 124 -3.92 1.00 5.10
C GLY A 124 -3.64 1.59 6.47
N ALA A 125 -3.55 0.74 7.48
CA ALA A 125 -3.17 1.20 8.82
C ALA A 125 -1.72 1.71 8.80
N GLN A 126 -1.52 2.93 9.31
CA GLN A 126 -0.23 3.61 9.42
C GLN A 126 0.51 3.82 8.07
N ALA A 127 -0.19 3.75 6.94
CA ALA A 127 0.38 4.15 5.65
C ALA A 127 0.78 5.64 5.69
N LEU A 128 2.03 5.96 5.32
CA LEU A 128 2.61 7.31 5.38
C LEU A 128 2.49 8.00 6.76
N LEU A 129 2.53 7.23 7.86
CA LEU A 129 2.28 7.72 9.22
C LEU A 129 3.11 8.94 9.61
N HIS A 130 4.39 8.96 9.24
CA HIS A 130 5.36 9.99 9.61
C HIS A 130 5.70 10.98 8.49
N ASN A 131 4.98 10.95 7.37
CA ASN A 131 5.19 11.88 6.26
C ASN A 131 4.83 13.28 6.71
N ASN A 132 5.80 14.22 6.75
CA ASN A 132 5.58 15.58 7.25
C ASN A 132 5.60 16.61 6.11
N LEU A 133 6.55 16.46 5.18
CA LEU A 133 6.79 17.39 4.07
C LEU A 133 6.74 16.73 2.68
N GLY A 134 6.87 15.39 2.61
CA GLY A 134 6.93 14.66 1.35
C GLY A 134 5.63 14.77 0.56
N GLY A 135 5.73 14.97 -0.75
CA GLY A 135 4.58 15.06 -1.65
C GLY A 135 4.59 13.97 -2.72
N TYR A 136 3.46 13.79 -3.40
CA TYR A 136 3.33 12.89 -4.55
C TYR A 136 3.65 11.42 -4.23
N ASN A 137 3.39 10.98 -3.00
CA ASN A 137 3.62 9.58 -2.60
C ASN A 137 2.34 8.75 -2.69
N THR A 138 2.44 7.50 -3.13
CA THR A 138 1.34 6.52 -3.10
C THR A 138 1.72 5.35 -2.20
N ALA A 139 1.02 5.14 -1.09
CA ALA A 139 1.24 4.06 -0.14
C ALA A 139 -0.03 3.24 0.04
N VAL A 140 -0.01 1.95 -0.31
CA VAL A 140 -1.12 1.02 -0.15
C VAL A 140 -0.64 -0.22 0.57
N GLY A 141 -1.09 -0.43 1.80
CA GLY A 141 -0.67 -1.52 2.67
C GLY A 141 -0.46 -1.04 4.10
N GLU A 142 -0.52 -1.97 5.05
CA GLU A 142 -0.16 -1.65 6.43
C GLU A 142 1.34 -1.29 6.51
N ASN A 143 1.65 -0.17 7.16
CA ASN A 143 3.01 0.34 7.33
C ASN A 143 3.77 0.65 6.01
N ALA A 144 3.07 0.78 4.88
CA ALA A 144 3.69 1.23 3.63
C ALA A 144 4.19 2.69 3.79
N LEU A 145 5.45 2.96 3.47
CA LEU A 145 6.10 4.28 3.65
C LEU A 145 5.97 4.86 5.08
N VAL A 146 5.85 4.01 6.11
CA VAL A 146 5.52 4.45 7.48
C VAL A 146 6.48 5.50 8.06
N PHE A 147 7.79 5.38 7.81
CA PHE A 147 8.82 6.31 8.29
C PHE A 147 9.31 7.30 7.23
N ASN A 148 8.57 7.49 6.13
CA ASN A 148 8.87 8.58 5.19
C ASN A 148 8.67 9.92 5.85
N THR A 149 9.68 10.78 5.90
CA THR A 149 9.59 12.10 6.57
C THR A 149 9.56 13.26 5.58
N GLY A 150 10.32 13.14 4.48
CA GLY A 150 10.40 14.17 3.42
C GLY A 150 10.54 13.65 2.00
N GLY A 151 10.71 12.34 1.80
CA GLY A 151 10.80 11.75 0.46
C GLY A 151 9.54 11.99 -0.37
N SER A 152 9.72 12.25 -1.66
CA SER A 152 8.64 12.56 -2.60
C SER A 152 8.67 11.63 -3.81
N PHE A 153 7.55 11.54 -4.53
CA PHE A 153 7.43 10.71 -5.74
C PHE A 153 7.67 9.20 -5.52
N ASN A 154 7.35 8.68 -4.33
CA ASN A 154 7.51 7.26 -4.03
C ASN A 154 6.18 6.50 -4.20
N MET A 155 6.24 5.29 -4.74
CA MET A 155 5.11 4.35 -4.81
C MET A 155 5.42 3.10 -3.98
N ALA A 156 4.58 2.77 -3.01
CA ALA A 156 4.71 1.61 -2.13
C ALA A 156 3.39 0.82 -2.08
N LEU A 157 3.36 -0.36 -2.70
CA LEU A 157 2.20 -1.25 -2.76
C LEU A 157 2.54 -2.58 -2.07
N GLY A 158 2.10 -2.76 -0.84
CA GLY A 158 2.36 -3.95 -0.04
C GLY A 158 2.60 -3.62 1.43
N GLN A 159 2.37 -4.60 2.30
CA GLN A 159 2.65 -4.42 3.73
C GLN A 159 4.16 -4.18 3.93
N GLY A 160 4.50 -3.07 4.59
CA GLY A 160 5.88 -2.68 4.86
C GLY A 160 6.72 -2.36 3.63
N ALA A 161 6.12 -2.14 2.46
CA ALA A 161 6.86 -1.64 1.29
C ALA A 161 7.42 -0.23 1.58
N LEU A 162 8.70 0.01 1.29
CA LEU A 162 9.40 1.28 1.59
C LEU A 162 9.28 1.78 3.04
N ALA A 163 9.10 0.86 4.01
CA ALA A 163 8.78 1.23 5.40
C ALA A 163 9.77 2.23 6.01
N SER A 164 11.07 2.10 5.72
CA SER A 164 12.15 2.90 6.31
C SER A 164 12.72 3.98 5.38
N ASN A 165 11.96 4.44 4.37
CA ASN A 165 12.41 5.45 3.42
C ASN A 165 12.42 6.87 4.00
N LEU A 166 13.47 7.29 4.71
CA LEU A 166 13.46 8.55 5.45
C LEU A 166 13.29 9.80 4.55
N ILE A 167 14.13 9.92 3.52
CA ILE A 167 14.20 11.09 2.60
C ILE A 167 14.27 10.71 1.11
N GLY A 168 14.32 9.42 0.79
CA GLY A 168 14.53 8.96 -0.58
C GLY A 168 13.39 9.35 -1.53
N ASN A 169 13.70 9.66 -2.78
CA ASN A 169 12.77 10.08 -3.81
C ASN A 169 12.68 9.07 -4.96
N ASN A 170 11.58 9.13 -5.72
CA ASN A 170 11.40 8.36 -6.96
C ASN A 170 11.51 6.83 -6.82
N ASN A 171 11.23 6.27 -5.64
CA ASN A 171 11.30 4.83 -5.44
C ASN A 171 9.96 4.16 -5.74
N THR A 172 9.97 3.02 -6.43
CA THR A 172 8.79 2.17 -6.67
C THR A 172 8.97 0.82 -6.01
N ALA A 173 8.14 0.47 -5.04
CA ALA A 173 8.15 -0.79 -4.32
C ALA A 173 6.78 -1.48 -4.39
N MET A 174 6.73 -2.68 -4.95
CA MET A 174 5.52 -3.49 -5.05
C MET A 174 5.77 -4.89 -4.50
N GLY A 175 5.17 -5.23 -3.37
CA GLY A 175 5.31 -6.52 -2.70
C GLY A 175 5.45 -6.37 -1.19
N PHE A 176 5.23 -7.46 -0.46
CA PHE A 176 5.49 -7.50 0.98
C PHE A 176 6.97 -7.20 1.24
N GLN A 177 7.24 -6.17 2.04
CA GLN A 177 8.58 -5.71 2.42
C GLN A 177 9.54 -5.40 1.25
N ALA A 178 9.03 -5.07 0.05
CA ALA A 178 9.88 -4.55 -1.02
C ALA A 178 10.52 -3.21 -0.61
N LEU A 179 11.83 -3.02 -0.83
CA LEU A 179 12.58 -1.81 -0.43
C LEU A 179 12.41 -1.41 1.05
N ASN A 180 12.22 -2.37 1.97
CA ASN A 180 11.87 -2.07 3.37
C ASN A 180 12.89 -1.15 4.07
N HIS A 181 14.18 -1.36 3.81
CA HIS A 181 15.29 -0.54 4.29
C HIS A 181 15.97 0.20 3.14
N ASN A 182 15.24 1.12 2.51
CA ASN A 182 15.78 2.03 1.50
C ASN A 182 16.02 3.41 2.08
N THR A 183 17.19 4.03 1.86
CA THR A 183 17.44 5.43 2.29
C THR A 183 17.89 6.35 1.15
N VAL A 184 17.75 5.89 -0.10
CA VAL A 184 18.28 6.54 -1.31
C VAL A 184 17.23 6.64 -2.42
N ASP A 185 17.61 7.22 -3.55
CA ASP A 185 16.70 7.60 -4.63
C ASP A 185 16.68 6.55 -5.75
N ASP A 186 15.66 6.65 -6.61
CA ASP A 186 15.62 6.02 -7.95
C ASP A 186 15.68 4.48 -7.99
N ASN A 187 15.13 3.79 -6.99
CA ASN A 187 15.06 2.32 -6.98
C ASN A 187 13.68 1.77 -7.37
N THR A 188 13.66 0.70 -8.17
CA THR A 188 12.43 -0.06 -8.52
C THR A 188 12.52 -1.49 -8.00
N ALA A 189 11.59 -1.91 -7.14
CA ALA A 189 11.52 -3.25 -6.56
C ALA A 189 10.12 -3.85 -6.70
N VAL A 190 10.01 -5.00 -7.37
CA VAL A 190 8.74 -5.70 -7.60
C VAL A 190 8.89 -7.16 -7.21
N GLY A 191 8.28 -7.56 -6.09
CA GLY A 191 8.32 -8.91 -5.57
C GLY A 191 8.38 -8.95 -4.04
N PHE A 192 8.16 -10.15 -3.48
CA PHE A 192 8.36 -10.38 -2.05
C PHE A 192 9.81 -10.11 -1.66
N SER A 193 10.03 -9.16 -0.76
CA SER A 193 11.35 -8.77 -0.23
C SER A 193 12.41 -8.47 -1.31
N ALA A 194 11.99 -7.96 -2.48
CA ALA A 194 12.91 -7.44 -3.49
C ALA A 194 13.58 -6.15 -2.97
N LEU A 195 14.91 -6.02 -3.14
CA LEU A 195 15.71 -4.91 -2.62
C LEU A 195 15.47 -4.63 -1.11
N PHE A 196 15.21 -5.67 -0.31
CA PHE A 196 14.81 -5.52 1.09
C PHE A 196 15.78 -4.64 1.91
N SER A 197 17.08 -4.84 1.75
CA SER A 197 18.13 -4.05 2.39
C SER A 197 18.93 -3.26 1.34
N ASN A 198 18.52 -2.02 1.07
CA ASN A 198 19.15 -1.11 0.11
C ASN A 198 19.56 0.22 0.75
N THR A 199 20.68 0.24 1.46
CA THR A 199 21.05 1.41 2.28
C THR A 199 21.56 2.59 1.44
N THR A 200 22.48 2.38 0.51
CA THR A 200 23.09 3.48 -0.26
C THR A 200 23.08 3.29 -1.77
N GLY A 201 22.58 2.17 -2.28
CA GLY A 201 22.55 1.88 -3.72
C GLY A 201 21.43 2.62 -4.45
N ASP A 202 21.76 3.55 -5.33
CA ASP A 202 20.84 4.23 -6.24
C ASP A 202 20.67 3.45 -7.58
N ASP A 203 19.61 3.80 -8.31
CA ASP A 203 19.36 3.30 -9.68
C ASP A 203 19.26 1.77 -9.83
N ASN A 204 18.80 1.04 -8.80
CA ASN A 204 18.62 -0.42 -8.90
C ASN A 204 17.21 -0.81 -9.35
N THR A 205 17.12 -1.77 -10.25
CA THR A 205 15.86 -2.41 -10.68
C THR A 205 15.86 -3.88 -10.28
N ALA A 206 14.98 -4.27 -9.37
CA ALA A 206 14.78 -5.65 -8.93
C ALA A 206 13.34 -6.11 -9.20
N THR A 207 13.18 -7.18 -9.97
CA THR A 207 11.88 -7.81 -10.22
C THR A 207 11.99 -9.31 -10.00
N GLY A 208 11.36 -9.80 -8.93
CA GLY A 208 11.40 -11.20 -8.52
C GLY A 208 11.37 -11.36 -7.00
N ILE A 209 11.03 -12.55 -6.53
CA ILE A 209 11.07 -12.89 -5.11
C ILE A 209 12.53 -12.84 -4.64
N VAL A 210 12.83 -11.98 -3.67
CA VAL A 210 14.16 -11.87 -3.04
C VAL A 210 15.28 -11.48 -4.04
N ALA A 211 14.92 -10.81 -5.14
CA ALA A 211 15.89 -10.20 -6.06
C ALA A 211 16.61 -9.03 -5.37
N LEU A 212 17.94 -8.94 -5.50
CA LEU A 212 18.78 -7.89 -4.88
C LEU A 212 18.54 -7.70 -3.36
N ASN A 213 18.16 -8.77 -2.65
CA ASN A 213 17.69 -8.67 -1.27
C ASN A 213 18.69 -8.03 -0.30
N SER A 214 19.99 -8.25 -0.48
CA SER A 214 21.06 -7.71 0.36
C SER A 214 21.98 -6.76 -0.42
N ASN A 215 21.41 -5.76 -1.10
CA ASN A 215 22.14 -4.77 -1.89
C ASN A 215 22.53 -3.54 -1.05
N THR A 216 23.62 -3.59 -0.26
CA THR A 216 23.93 -2.49 0.66
C THR A 216 24.41 -1.21 -0.04
N ILE A 217 25.36 -1.31 -0.98
CA ILE A 217 26.01 -0.16 -1.65
C ILE A 217 25.89 -0.21 -3.18
N GLY A 218 25.62 -1.38 -3.77
CA GLY A 218 25.60 -1.54 -5.22
C GLY A 218 24.60 -0.60 -5.92
N PHE A 219 25.05 0.07 -6.98
CA PHE A 219 24.24 1.00 -7.78
C PHE A 219 24.06 0.49 -9.22
N ASN A 220 23.07 0.98 -9.95
CA ASN A 220 22.84 0.64 -11.37
C ASN A 220 22.69 -0.88 -11.64
N ASN A 221 22.19 -1.67 -10.70
CA ASN A 221 21.99 -3.10 -10.90
C ASN A 221 20.60 -3.41 -11.47
N THR A 222 20.52 -4.27 -12.48
CA THR A 222 19.27 -4.82 -13.02
C THR A 222 19.16 -6.30 -12.69
N ALA A 223 18.19 -6.69 -11.85
CA ALA A 223 17.94 -8.05 -11.40
C ALA A 223 16.51 -8.48 -11.74
N LEU A 224 16.35 -9.32 -12.77
CA LEU A 224 15.06 -9.84 -13.24
C LEU A 224 15.01 -11.35 -13.04
N GLY A 225 14.41 -11.80 -11.94
CA GLY A 225 14.28 -13.21 -11.59
C GLY A 225 14.22 -13.41 -10.08
N GLY A 226 13.66 -14.53 -9.62
CA GLY A 226 13.75 -14.86 -8.20
C GLY A 226 15.22 -15.05 -7.80
N GLN A 227 15.64 -14.44 -6.70
CA GLN A 227 17.00 -14.55 -6.14
C GLN A 227 18.14 -14.15 -7.11
N SER A 228 17.85 -13.40 -8.18
CA SER A 228 18.91 -12.82 -9.01
C SER A 228 19.64 -11.72 -8.23
N LEU A 229 20.98 -11.72 -8.27
CA LEU A 229 21.83 -10.78 -7.51
C LEU A 229 21.50 -10.74 -6.00
N GLN A 230 21.06 -11.86 -5.42
CA GLN A 230 20.53 -11.90 -4.05
C GLN A 230 21.48 -11.27 -3.01
N THR A 231 22.78 -11.54 -3.11
CA THR A 231 23.79 -11.11 -2.11
C THR A 231 24.76 -10.06 -2.64
N ASN A 232 24.29 -9.14 -3.47
CA ASN A 232 25.14 -8.12 -4.09
C ASN A 232 25.50 -6.97 -3.13
N THR A 233 26.45 -7.13 -2.22
CA THR A 233 26.68 -6.14 -1.14
C THR A 233 27.33 -4.84 -1.63
N GLU A 234 28.24 -4.88 -2.61
CA GLU A 234 29.05 -3.70 -3.00
C GLU A 234 29.16 -3.46 -4.51
N SER A 235 28.92 -4.46 -5.36
CA SER A 235 29.14 -4.33 -6.81
C SER A 235 28.00 -3.57 -7.50
N GLY A 236 28.36 -2.68 -8.42
CA GLY A 236 27.43 -1.91 -9.24
C GLY A 236 27.42 -2.35 -10.71
N ASN A 237 26.44 -1.86 -11.47
CA ASN A 237 26.33 -2.02 -12.92
C ASN A 237 26.12 -3.48 -13.41
N ASN A 238 25.62 -4.37 -12.57
CA ASN A 238 25.38 -5.76 -12.96
C ASN A 238 24.01 -5.93 -13.63
N THR A 239 23.94 -6.80 -14.62
CA THR A 239 22.67 -7.23 -15.24
C THR A 239 22.49 -8.73 -15.03
N ALA A 240 21.50 -9.12 -14.23
CA ALA A 240 21.15 -10.52 -13.96
C ALA A 240 19.70 -10.79 -14.35
N VAL A 241 19.48 -11.65 -15.32
CA VAL A 241 18.17 -12.04 -15.83
C VAL A 241 18.02 -13.55 -15.73
N GLY A 242 17.14 -14.03 -14.86
CA GLY A 242 16.88 -15.45 -14.65
C GLY A 242 16.91 -15.83 -13.16
N TRP A 243 16.26 -16.93 -12.82
CA TRP A 243 16.28 -17.43 -11.43
C TRP A 243 17.70 -17.84 -11.02
N ASN A 244 18.17 -17.31 -9.88
CA ASN A 244 19.55 -17.47 -9.36
C ASN A 244 20.67 -17.01 -10.31
N ALA A 245 20.39 -16.10 -11.25
CA ALA A 245 21.44 -15.47 -12.05
C ALA A 245 22.29 -14.54 -11.17
N LEU A 246 23.63 -14.66 -11.22
CA LEU A 246 24.58 -13.90 -10.37
C LEU A 246 24.18 -13.90 -8.88
N GLN A 247 23.65 -15.01 -8.38
CA GLN A 247 23.11 -15.07 -7.00
C GLN A 247 24.15 -14.60 -5.96
N PHE A 248 25.39 -15.04 -6.13
CA PHE A 248 26.55 -14.64 -5.34
C PHE A 248 27.46 -13.78 -6.22
N SER A 249 27.33 -12.46 -6.14
CA SER A 249 28.31 -11.51 -6.68
C SER A 249 29.22 -11.03 -5.55
N ASP A 250 30.52 -10.97 -5.83
CA ASP A 250 31.52 -10.56 -4.85
C ASP A 250 31.43 -9.05 -4.53
N ALA A 251 31.82 -8.72 -3.31
CA ALA A 251 31.75 -7.40 -2.70
C ALA A 251 32.90 -6.48 -3.18
N ASP A 252 33.16 -6.38 -4.49
CA ASP A 252 34.17 -5.45 -5.00
C ASP A 252 33.53 -4.17 -5.55
N PRO A 253 33.64 -3.02 -4.87
CA PRO A 253 33.14 -1.73 -5.34
C PRO A 253 33.96 -1.16 -6.51
N THR A 254 35.11 -1.76 -6.83
CA THR A 254 35.94 -1.45 -8.01
C THR A 254 35.73 -2.43 -9.18
N GLY A 255 34.97 -3.51 -8.95
CA GLY A 255 34.78 -4.58 -9.90
C GLY A 255 33.98 -4.16 -11.15
N ASP A 256 34.46 -4.57 -12.32
CA ASP A 256 33.78 -4.33 -13.59
C ASP A 256 32.42 -5.07 -13.70
N PRO A 257 31.44 -4.50 -14.44
CA PRO A 257 30.08 -5.03 -14.54
C PRO A 257 30.01 -6.46 -15.11
N SER A 258 29.16 -7.31 -14.52
CA SER A 258 28.82 -8.63 -15.04
C SER A 258 27.41 -8.68 -15.64
N THR A 259 27.25 -9.40 -16.75
CA THR A 259 25.97 -9.69 -17.38
C THR A 259 25.69 -11.19 -17.38
N ALA A 260 24.63 -11.61 -16.69
CA ALA A 260 24.13 -12.98 -16.66
C ALA A 260 22.71 -13.03 -17.18
N VAL A 261 22.45 -13.83 -18.22
CA VAL A 261 21.12 -14.04 -18.77
C VAL A 261 20.87 -15.54 -18.88
N GLY A 262 19.98 -16.07 -18.04
CA GLY A 262 19.63 -17.48 -17.95
C GLY A 262 19.57 -17.93 -16.50
N SER A 263 18.75 -18.94 -16.21
CA SER A 263 18.68 -19.47 -14.85
C SER A 263 20.02 -20.11 -14.46
N PHE A 264 20.49 -19.78 -13.25
CA PHE A 264 21.79 -20.19 -12.69
C PHE A 264 23.03 -19.72 -13.47
N ALA A 265 22.88 -18.78 -14.42
CA ALA A 265 24.04 -18.21 -15.08
C ALA A 265 24.89 -17.44 -14.06
N LEU A 266 26.20 -17.73 -14.02
CA LEU A 266 27.15 -17.13 -13.07
C LEU A 266 26.71 -17.22 -11.59
N GLN A 267 25.99 -18.27 -11.21
CA GLN A 267 25.45 -18.40 -9.86
C GLN A 267 26.52 -18.26 -8.77
N HIS A 268 27.67 -18.93 -8.94
CA HIS A 268 28.83 -18.88 -8.05
C HIS A 268 30.00 -18.17 -8.74
N ASN A 269 29.88 -16.86 -8.93
CA ASN A 269 30.97 -16.05 -9.50
C ASN A 269 31.76 -15.41 -8.35
N THR A 270 32.83 -16.07 -7.91
CA THR A 270 33.61 -15.61 -6.74
C THR A 270 34.75 -14.67 -7.10
N ILE A 271 35.28 -14.69 -8.33
CA ILE A 271 36.30 -13.74 -8.78
C ILE A 271 36.16 -13.65 -10.30
N GLY A 272 35.48 -12.62 -10.80
CA GLY A 272 35.17 -12.57 -12.22
C GLY A 272 34.55 -11.25 -12.62
N GLU A 273 35.43 -10.29 -12.87
CA GLU A 273 35.15 -9.03 -13.53
C GLU A 273 34.78 -9.27 -15.01
N ARG A 274 33.80 -8.54 -15.54
CA ARG A 274 33.38 -8.58 -16.97
C ARG A 274 32.83 -9.92 -17.48
N ASN A 275 32.19 -10.71 -16.64
CA ASN A 275 31.61 -11.97 -17.10
C ASN A 275 30.31 -11.74 -17.88
N ASN A 276 30.28 -12.23 -19.12
CA ASN A 276 29.07 -12.28 -19.94
C ASN A 276 28.64 -13.73 -20.11
N ALA A 277 27.58 -14.15 -19.42
CA ALA A 277 27.03 -15.50 -19.49
C ALA A 277 25.61 -15.48 -20.04
N PHE A 278 25.35 -16.31 -21.05
CA PHE A 278 24.04 -16.46 -21.68
C PHE A 278 23.63 -17.94 -21.69
N GLY A 279 22.40 -18.24 -21.25
CA GLY A 279 21.82 -19.58 -21.21
C GLY A 279 21.72 -20.19 -19.80
N PHE A 280 21.04 -21.32 -19.72
CA PHE A 280 20.89 -22.09 -18.47
C PHE A 280 22.26 -22.58 -17.98
N LYS A 281 22.61 -22.26 -16.73
CA LYS A 281 23.86 -22.65 -16.06
C LYS A 281 25.15 -22.22 -16.78
N ALA A 282 25.07 -21.20 -17.64
CA ALA A 282 26.26 -20.67 -18.30
C ALA A 282 27.24 -20.12 -17.25
N LEU A 283 28.48 -20.61 -17.27
CA LEU A 283 29.52 -20.23 -16.31
C LEU A 283 29.08 -20.35 -14.84
N GLN A 284 28.24 -21.36 -14.51
CA GLN A 284 27.63 -21.50 -13.17
C GLN A 284 28.66 -21.48 -12.03
N THR A 285 29.85 -22.05 -12.25
CA THR A 285 30.97 -22.09 -11.30
C THR A 285 32.19 -21.43 -11.95
N ASN A 286 32.23 -20.10 -11.92
CA ASN A 286 33.39 -19.34 -12.40
C ASN A 286 34.17 -18.83 -11.19
N ILE A 287 35.16 -19.62 -10.76
CA ILE A 287 35.87 -19.44 -9.49
C ILE A 287 37.29 -18.88 -9.73
N ASP A 288 37.81 -19.00 -10.95
CA ASP A 288 39.20 -18.66 -11.30
C ASP A 288 39.21 -17.47 -12.28
N GLY A 289 39.56 -16.28 -11.80
CA GLY A 289 39.45 -14.96 -12.45
C GLY A 289 40.24 -14.70 -13.75
N GLY A 290 40.30 -15.66 -14.66
CA GLY A 290 40.69 -15.39 -16.04
C GLY A 290 39.55 -14.68 -16.77
N VAL A 291 39.85 -13.63 -17.52
CA VAL A 291 38.88 -12.96 -18.43
C VAL A 291 38.27 -14.00 -19.38
N ILE A 292 37.09 -14.52 -19.04
CA ILE A 292 36.36 -15.42 -19.94
C ILE A 292 35.65 -14.56 -20.98
N ARG A 293 36.32 -14.29 -22.09
CA ARG A 293 35.69 -13.67 -23.27
C ARG A 293 34.61 -14.62 -23.81
N PRO A 294 33.48 -14.11 -24.33
CA PRO A 294 32.36 -14.94 -24.74
C PRO A 294 32.82 -15.99 -25.75
N SER A 295 32.76 -17.26 -25.36
CA SER A 295 32.73 -18.34 -26.33
C SER A 295 31.37 -18.27 -27.00
N VAL A 296 31.34 -17.81 -28.24
CA VAL A 296 30.15 -17.91 -29.09
C VAL A 296 29.71 -19.37 -29.06
N MET A 297 28.59 -19.66 -28.39
CA MET A 297 28.01 -20.99 -28.34
C MET A 297 27.51 -21.33 -29.74
N LYS A 298 28.39 -21.89 -30.59
CA LYS A 298 27.95 -22.56 -31.82
C LYS A 298 27.19 -23.80 -31.39
N ARG A 299 25.89 -23.81 -31.68
CA ARG A 299 25.01 -24.98 -31.52
C ARG A 299 25.67 -26.16 -32.27
N GLY A 300 26.24 -27.12 -31.53
CA GLY A 300 26.67 -28.42 -32.07
C GLY A 300 28.13 -28.86 -31.91
N SER A 301 29.03 -28.17 -31.19
CA SER A 301 30.41 -28.66 -31.04
C SER A 301 30.65 -29.38 -29.71
N THR A 302 30.77 -30.71 -29.77
CA THR A 302 31.41 -31.55 -28.75
C THR A 302 32.92 -31.37 -28.80
N LEU A 303 33.52 -30.47 -28.01
CA LEU A 303 34.98 -30.51 -27.75
C LEU A 303 35.31 -30.08 -26.31
N PRO A 304 36.39 -30.63 -25.72
CA PRO A 304 36.55 -30.80 -24.29
C PRO A 304 37.32 -29.66 -23.60
N ALA A 305 37.26 -29.66 -22.27
CA ALA A 305 37.88 -28.73 -21.33
C ALA A 305 39.28 -28.24 -21.74
N VAL A 306 39.47 -26.92 -21.72
CA VAL A 306 40.72 -26.24 -22.03
C VAL A 306 41.78 -26.62 -21.00
N MET A 307 42.89 -27.15 -21.52
CA MET A 307 44.13 -27.50 -20.85
C MET A 307 44.80 -26.25 -20.27
N ALA A 308 45.04 -26.23 -18.96
CA ALA A 308 45.90 -25.25 -18.32
C ALA A 308 47.34 -25.39 -18.85
N ILE A 309 47.94 -24.29 -19.34
CA ILE A 309 49.34 -24.24 -19.72
C ILE A 309 50.15 -23.92 -18.45
N PRO A 310 51.04 -24.80 -17.96
CA PRO A 310 51.87 -24.48 -16.80
C PRO A 310 53.00 -23.52 -17.19
N LEU A 311 53.19 -22.50 -16.37
CA LEU A 311 54.31 -21.55 -16.43
C LEU A 311 55.63 -22.32 -16.22
N SER A 312 56.43 -22.50 -17.28
CA SER A 312 57.73 -23.17 -17.20
C SER A 312 58.78 -22.26 -16.57
N ALA A 313 59.48 -22.79 -15.56
CA ALA A 313 60.55 -22.16 -14.81
C ALA A 313 61.72 -21.74 -15.71
N LYS A 314 62.23 -20.53 -15.45
CA LYS A 314 63.42 -19.95 -16.08
C LYS A 314 64.67 -20.31 -15.26
N VAL A 315 65.81 -20.46 -15.96
CA VAL A 315 67.25 -20.40 -15.54
C VAL A 315 68.01 -21.72 -15.82
N PRO A 316 69.30 -21.72 -16.29
CA PRO A 316 70.21 -20.61 -16.60
C PRO A 316 70.75 -20.57 -18.04
N ALA A 317 71.28 -19.40 -18.41
CA ALA A 317 72.15 -19.22 -19.57
C ALA A 317 73.60 -19.60 -19.23
N LYS A 318 74.25 -20.35 -20.12
CA LYS A 318 75.70 -20.31 -20.33
C LYS A 318 76.01 -20.53 -21.82
N PRO A 319 76.78 -19.65 -22.46
CA PRO A 319 77.43 -20.00 -23.73
C PRO A 319 78.96 -19.67 -23.64
N PRO A 320 79.78 -19.91 -24.70
CA PRO A 320 80.75 -21.00 -24.69
C PRO A 320 82.23 -20.54 -24.76
N LEU A 321 83.12 -21.47 -24.42
CA LEU A 321 84.60 -21.46 -24.49
C LEU A 321 85.32 -20.43 -23.61
#